data_AF-A0ABD0W993-F1
#
_entry.id   AF-A0ABD0W993-F1
#
_cell.length_a   1.000
_cell.length_b   1.000
_cell.length_c   1.000
_cell.angle_alpha   90.00
_cell.angle_beta   90.00
_cell.angle_gamma   90.00
#
_symmetry.space_group_name_H-M   'P 1'
#
loop_
_entity.id
_entity.type
_entity.pdbx_description
1 polymer ?
#
loop_
_entity_poly.entity_id
_entity_poly.type
_entity_poly.pdbx_seq_one_letter_code
_entity_poly.pdbx_strand_id
1 'polypeptide(L)'
;MLDYRRMLMEDFSLSPEIVLDCRGEIEAHCSGLHRNGRTLHCLMRVDRGNMADMDVLCQKALQTLIQEADPGADYRIDRALNEACESVIQTACKHIRNGDPMILSWSDGAPVHREDGGGL
;
A
#
# COMPACT_ATOMS: atom_id res chain seq x y z
N MET A 1 6.73 -12.23 -6.80
CA MET A 1 7.35 -10.94 -6.41
C MET A 1 6.35 -10.01 -5.73
N LEU A 2 5.09 -9.93 -6.19
CA LEU A 2 4.04 -9.11 -5.55
C LEU A 2 3.72 -9.58 -4.12
N ASP A 3 3.74 -10.90 -3.88
CA ASP A 3 3.51 -11.48 -2.55
C ASP A 3 4.53 -11.03 -1.52
N TYR A 4 5.80 -10.86 -1.91
CA TYR A 4 6.85 -10.38 -1.00
C TYR A 4 6.63 -8.91 -0.62
N ARG A 5 6.34 -8.05 -1.61
CA ARG A 5 6.02 -6.63 -1.36
C ARG A 5 4.81 -6.48 -0.44
N ARG A 6 3.79 -7.33 -0.62
CA ARG A 6 2.64 -7.41 0.27
C ARG A 6 3.03 -7.87 1.67
N MET A 7 3.82 -8.92 1.80
CA MET A 7 4.29 -9.42 3.11
C MET A 7 5.06 -8.34 3.88
N LEU A 8 5.93 -7.57 3.22
CA LEU A 8 6.63 -6.43 3.83
C LEU A 8 5.65 -5.40 4.41
N MET A 9 4.56 -5.09 3.69
CA MET A 9 3.55 -4.12 4.16
C MET A 9 2.61 -4.70 5.22
N GLU A 10 2.47 -6.02 5.33
CA GLU A 10 1.62 -6.66 6.34
C GLU A 10 2.38 -6.97 7.64
N ASP A 11 3.68 -7.27 7.55
CA ASP A 11 4.52 -7.69 8.66
C ASP A 11 5.83 -6.90 8.72
N PHE A 12 5.83 -5.85 9.56
CA PHE A 12 7.01 -5.01 9.80
C PHE A 12 8.21 -5.79 10.36
N SER A 13 8.00 -6.98 10.96
CA SER A 13 9.11 -7.77 11.52
C SER A 13 10.03 -8.36 10.45
N LEU A 14 9.62 -8.32 9.19
CA LEU A 14 10.44 -8.69 8.03
C LEU A 14 11.50 -7.63 7.68
N SER A 15 11.43 -6.45 8.30
CA SER A 15 12.38 -5.36 8.10
C SER A 15 13.07 -5.04 9.43
N PRO A 16 14.26 -5.61 9.69
CA PRO A 16 15.00 -5.44 10.94
C PRO A 16 15.24 -3.96 11.31
N GLU A 17 15.46 -3.11 10.30
CA GLU A 17 15.67 -1.68 10.46
C GLU A 17 14.44 -1.01 11.06
N ILE A 18 13.22 -1.40 10.67
CA ILE A 18 11.98 -0.88 11.29
C ILE A 18 11.88 -1.33 12.74
N VAL A 19 12.22 -2.58 13.04
CA VAL A 19 12.13 -3.12 14.40
C VAL A 19 13.11 -2.43 15.35
N LEU A 20 14.31 -2.11 14.86
CA LEU A 20 15.39 -1.52 15.65
C LEU A 20 15.26 0.00 15.73
N ASP A 21 15.12 0.67 14.58
CA ASP A 21 15.24 2.12 14.48
C ASP A 21 13.93 2.84 14.78
N CYS A 22 12.76 2.20 14.57
CA CYS A 22 11.46 2.82 14.84
C CYS A 22 10.83 2.42 16.18
N ARG A 23 11.56 1.72 17.07
CA ARG A 23 11.01 1.24 18.34
C ARG A 23 10.44 2.39 19.19
N GLY A 24 11.14 3.52 19.26
CA GLY A 24 10.72 4.67 20.05
C GLY A 24 9.39 5.25 19.55
N GLU A 25 9.26 5.41 18.24
CA GLU A 25 8.06 5.95 17.59
C GLU A 25 6.87 4.99 17.73
N ILE A 26 7.13 3.69 17.63
CA ILE A 26 6.09 2.68 17.80
C ILE A 26 5.50 2.72 19.22
N GLU A 27 6.37 2.82 20.23
CA GLU A 27 5.97 2.91 21.63
C GLU A 27 5.28 4.25 21.93
N ALA A 28 5.79 5.37 21.40
CA ALA A 28 5.28 6.72 21.67
C ALA A 28 3.98 7.05 20.92
N HIS A 29 3.84 6.62 19.67
CA HIS A 29 2.76 7.09 18.78
C HIS A 29 1.81 5.97 18.33
N CYS A 30 2.28 4.72 18.24
CA CYS A 30 1.53 3.63 17.61
C CYS A 30 0.87 2.66 18.60
N SER A 31 0.94 2.93 19.91
CA SER A 31 0.39 2.06 20.95
C SER A 31 0.95 0.63 20.87
N GLY A 32 2.24 0.50 20.52
CA GLY A 32 2.95 -0.77 20.45
C GLY A 32 2.90 -1.48 19.09
N LEU A 33 3.35 -2.74 19.08
CA LEU A 33 3.56 -3.54 17.86
C LEU A 33 2.28 -4.22 17.41
N HIS A 34 1.85 -3.91 16.18
CA HIS A 34 0.67 -4.47 15.55
C HIS A 34 0.98 -5.11 14.18
N ARG A 35 0.35 -6.25 13.89
CA ARG A 35 0.44 -6.93 12.59
C ARG A 35 -0.63 -6.43 11.61
N ASN A 36 -0.61 -6.98 10.39
CA ASN A 36 -1.51 -6.65 9.29
C ASN A 36 -1.36 -5.19 8.83
N GLY A 37 -0.13 -4.70 8.80
CA GLY A 37 0.22 -3.37 8.30
C GLY A 37 -0.14 -2.20 9.21
N ARG A 38 -0.78 -2.42 10.36
CA ARG A 38 -1.17 -1.34 11.28
C ARG A 38 0.01 -0.52 11.79
N THR A 39 1.12 -1.18 12.13
CA THR A 39 2.33 -0.48 12.60
C THR A 39 2.93 0.40 11.51
N LEU A 40 3.08 -0.13 10.30
CA LEU A 40 3.65 0.62 9.17
C LEU A 40 2.75 1.79 8.78
N HIS A 41 1.43 1.58 8.70
CA HIS A 41 0.48 2.66 8.44
C HIS A 41 0.49 3.75 9.52
N CYS A 42 0.71 3.38 10.78
CA CYS A 42 0.90 4.35 11.85
C CYS A 42 2.19 5.16 11.64
N LEU A 43 3.32 4.49 11.42
CA LEU A 43 4.61 5.16 11.17
C LEU A 43 4.54 6.10 9.97
N MET A 44 3.90 5.68 8.87
CA MET A 44 3.64 6.52 7.68
C MET A 44 2.79 7.75 8.01
N ARG A 45 1.87 7.65 8.97
CA ARG A 45 1.07 8.79 9.42
C ARG A 45 1.89 9.74 10.28
N VAL A 46 2.74 9.22 11.16
CA VAL A 46 3.65 10.02 11.99
C VAL A 46 4.60 10.83 11.11
N ASP A 47 5.27 10.16 10.15
CA ASP A 47 6.20 10.77 9.20
C ASP A 47 5.56 11.92 8.39
N ARG A 48 4.29 11.75 7.96
CA ARG A 48 3.53 12.79 7.23
C ARG A 48 3.01 13.92 8.12
N GLY A 49 2.67 13.62 9.36
CA GLY A 49 1.96 14.53 10.25
C GLY A 49 2.89 15.55 10.92
N ASN A 50 4.08 15.12 11.32
CA ASN A 50 5.02 15.98 12.03
C ASN A 50 6.45 15.40 11.95
N MET A 51 7.23 15.76 10.92
CA MET A 51 8.60 15.24 10.71
C MET A 51 9.53 15.46 11.92
N ALA A 52 9.22 16.40 12.82
CA ALA A 52 10.01 16.65 14.03
C ALA A 52 9.88 15.55 15.11
N ASP A 53 8.84 14.70 15.04
CA ASP A 53 8.55 13.69 16.06
C ASP A 53 9.13 12.29 15.71
N MET A 54 9.77 12.14 14.55
CA MET A 54 10.35 10.88 14.11
C MET A 54 11.88 10.97 14.03
N ASP A 55 12.57 9.99 14.60
CA ASP A 55 14.02 9.88 14.49
C ASP A 55 14.45 9.70 13.01
N VAL A 56 15.59 10.30 12.67
CA VAL A 56 16.12 10.28 11.29
C VAL A 56 16.41 8.86 10.81
N LEU A 57 16.84 7.96 11.70
CA LEU A 57 17.06 6.55 11.37
C LEU A 57 15.74 5.85 11.09
N CYS A 58 14.73 6.05 11.93
CA CYS A 58 13.40 5.49 11.69
C CYS A 58 12.81 5.99 10.36
N GLN A 59 12.88 7.29 10.10
CA GLN A 59 12.39 7.89 8.87
C GLN A 59 13.07 7.27 7.63
N LYS A 60 14.39 7.10 7.68
CA LYS A 60 15.15 6.51 6.58
C LYS A 60 14.81 5.03 6.38
N ALA A 61 14.68 4.26 7.46
CA ALA A 61 14.28 2.86 7.41
C ALA A 61 12.88 2.72 6.81
N LEU A 62 11.94 3.57 7.24
CA LEU A 62 10.58 3.62 6.74
C LEU A 62 10.53 3.98 5.25
N GLN A 63 11.27 5.00 4.82
CA GLN A 63 11.34 5.37 3.39
C GLN A 63 11.91 4.24 2.53
N THR A 64 12.94 3.54 3.02
CA THR A 64 13.56 2.41 2.31
C THR A 64 12.55 1.28 2.13
N LEU A 65 11.81 0.92 3.19
CA LEU A 65 10.76 -0.10 3.12
C LEU A 65 9.65 0.32 2.15
N ILE A 66 9.18 1.57 2.22
CA ILE A 66 8.13 2.07 1.32
C ILE A 66 8.61 2.05 -0.13
N GLN A 67 9.88 2.34 -0.40
CA GLN A 67 10.43 2.28 -1.74
C GLN A 67 10.54 0.83 -2.26
N GLU A 68 10.90 -0.12 -1.42
CA GLU A 68 11.01 -1.55 -1.77
C GLU A 68 9.62 -2.19 -1.99
N ALA A 69 8.69 -1.93 -1.06
CA ALA A 69 7.34 -2.45 -1.13
C ALA A 69 6.48 -1.71 -2.16
N ASP A 70 6.78 -0.43 -2.40
CA ASP A 70 6.09 0.48 -3.32
C ASP A 70 4.55 0.28 -3.28
N PRO A 71 3.92 0.50 -2.12
CA PRO A 71 2.51 0.19 -1.90
C PRO A 71 1.56 1.03 -2.78
N GLY A 72 2.06 2.10 -3.41
CA GLY A 72 1.29 2.96 -4.32
C GLY A 72 1.14 2.40 -5.74
N ALA A 73 1.97 1.45 -6.17
CA ALA A 73 1.89 0.91 -7.52
C ALA A 73 0.77 -0.13 -7.72
N ASP A 74 0.30 -0.77 -6.64
CA ASP A 74 -0.79 -1.74 -6.71
C ASP A 74 -1.59 -1.75 -5.41
N TYR A 75 -2.91 -1.52 -5.52
CA TYR A 75 -3.82 -1.46 -4.37
C TYR A 75 -3.82 -2.75 -3.53
N ARG A 76 -3.42 -3.89 -4.11
CA ARG A 76 -3.37 -5.19 -3.42
C ARG A 76 -2.24 -5.27 -2.40
N ILE A 77 -1.23 -4.42 -2.54
CA ILE A 77 -0.07 -4.37 -1.63
C ILE A 77 -0.46 -3.66 -0.33
N ASP A 78 -1.20 -2.56 -0.42
CA ASP A 78 -1.71 -1.86 0.75
C ASP A 78 -2.97 -2.53 1.28
N ARG A 79 -2.85 -3.24 2.42
CA ARG A 79 -3.98 -3.93 3.07
C ARG A 79 -5.15 -2.98 3.38
N ALA A 80 -4.87 -1.77 3.85
CA ALA A 80 -5.92 -0.83 4.23
C ALA A 80 -6.69 -0.34 2.99
N LEU A 81 -5.97 -0.07 1.90
CA LEU A 81 -6.60 0.31 0.63
C LEU A 81 -7.39 -0.87 0.02
N ASN A 82 -6.81 -2.07 0.04
CA ASN A 82 -7.46 -3.27 -0.45
C ASN A 82 -8.80 -3.53 0.27
N GLU A 83 -8.82 -3.47 1.61
CA GLU A 83 -10.04 -3.61 2.40
C GLU A 83 -11.06 -2.50 2.11
N ALA A 84 -10.61 -1.24 2.03
CA ALA A 84 -11.49 -0.11 1.76
C ALA A 84 -12.11 -0.16 0.35
N CYS A 85 -11.36 -0.67 -0.63
CA CYS A 85 -11.80 -0.77 -2.01
C CYS A 85 -12.51 -2.09 -2.34
N GLU A 86 -12.56 -3.06 -1.42
CA GLU A 86 -13.03 -4.42 -1.70
C GLU A 86 -14.43 -4.44 -2.34
N SER A 87 -15.39 -3.70 -1.80
CA SER A 87 -16.75 -3.64 -2.36
C SER A 87 -16.78 -3.03 -3.76
N VAL A 88 -15.96 -2.00 -4.01
CA VAL A 88 -15.87 -1.34 -5.31
C VAL A 88 -15.24 -2.29 -6.33
N ILE A 89 -14.17 -2.99 -5.95
CA ILE A 89 -13.51 -3.98 -6.80
C ILE A 89 -14.47 -5.11 -7.17
N GLN A 90 -15.19 -5.66 -6.19
CA GLN A 90 -16.15 -6.75 -6.44
C GLN A 90 -17.30 -6.33 -7.38
N THR A 91 -17.69 -5.05 -7.36
CA THR A 91 -18.81 -4.54 -8.16
C THR A 91 -18.37 -4.04 -9.53
N ALA A 92 -17.33 -3.20 -9.57
CA ALA A 92 -16.85 -2.54 -10.79
C ALA A 92 -15.88 -3.40 -11.60
N CYS A 93 -15.12 -4.29 -10.95
CA CYS A 93 -14.12 -5.14 -11.60
C CYS A 93 -14.59 -6.58 -11.78
N LYS A 94 -15.87 -6.89 -11.58
CA LYS A 94 -16.45 -8.24 -11.65
C LYS A 94 -16.10 -9.01 -12.93
N HIS A 95 -15.91 -8.29 -14.04
CA HIS A 95 -15.63 -8.86 -15.36
C HIS A 95 -14.19 -8.62 -15.85
N ILE A 96 -13.34 -8.00 -15.03
CA ILE A 96 -11.95 -7.71 -15.37
C ILE A 96 -11.08 -8.90 -14.96
N ARG A 97 -10.34 -9.50 -15.90
CA ARG A 97 -9.42 -10.59 -15.57
C ARG A 97 -8.12 -10.02 -15.01
N ASN A 98 -7.53 -10.75 -14.08
CA ASN A 98 -6.29 -10.36 -13.41
C ASN A 98 -5.15 -10.34 -14.46
N GLY A 99 -4.71 -9.15 -14.88
CA GLY A 99 -3.67 -8.96 -15.90
C GLY A 99 -4.10 -8.13 -17.11
N ASP A 100 -5.39 -7.81 -17.27
CA ASP A 100 -5.84 -6.93 -18.33
C ASP A 100 -5.59 -5.46 -17.92
N PRO A 101 -4.76 -4.71 -18.66
CA PRO A 101 -4.61 -3.28 -18.41
C PRO A 101 -5.95 -2.59 -18.68
N MET A 102 -6.53 -1.96 -17.65
CA MET A 102 -7.62 -1.00 -17.86
C MET A 102 -7.05 0.23 -18.56
N ILE A 103 -6.97 0.19 -19.89
CA ILE A 103 -6.80 1.40 -20.69
C ILE A 103 -8.16 2.10 -20.67
N LEU A 104 -8.33 3.04 -19.73
CA LEU A 104 -9.45 3.97 -19.77
C LEU A 104 -9.22 4.90 -20.97
N SER A 105 -9.81 4.56 -22.12
CA SER A 105 -9.89 5.48 -23.23
C SER A 105 -10.92 6.55 -22.90
N TRP A 106 -10.52 7.81 -23.05
CA TRP A 106 -11.41 8.95 -22.88
C TRP A 106 -11.97 9.32 -24.24
N SER A 107 -13.29 9.20 -24.39
CA SER A 107 -14.03 9.74 -25.53
C SER A 107 -15.21 10.53 -24.99
N ASP A 108 -15.38 11.77 -25.45
CA ASP A 108 -16.48 12.66 -25.06
C ASP A 108 -16.64 12.87 -23.54
N GLY A 109 -15.52 12.99 -22.82
CA GLY A 109 -15.52 13.37 -21.40
C GLY A 109 -15.95 12.28 -20.42
N ALA A 110 -16.10 11.03 -20.89
CA ALA A 110 -16.37 9.87 -20.04
C ALA A 110 -15.33 8.75 -20.25
N PRO A 111 -14.98 7.99 -19.20
CA PRO A 111 -14.16 6.79 -19.34
C PRO A 111 -14.95 5.67 -20.03
N VAL A 112 -14.44 5.16 -21.14
CA VAL A 112 -15.02 4.02 -21.87
C VAL A 112 -14.13 2.79 -21.68
N HIS A 113 -14.74 1.66 -21.30
CA HIS A 113 -14.07 0.35 -21.35
C HIS A 113 -13.87 -0.03 -22.82
N ARG A 114 -12.63 -0.30 -23.21
CA ARG A 114 -12.34 -0.94 -24.49
C ARG A 114 -12.90 -2.37 -24.40
N GLU A 115 -14.11 -2.58 -24.89
CA GLU A 115 -14.61 -3.94 -25.12
C GLU A 115 -13.75 -4.55 -26.23
N ASP A 116 -13.01 -5.61 -25.90
CA ASP A 116 -12.35 -6.47 -26.89
C ASP A 116 -13.43 -7.17 -27.72
N GLY A 117 -13.93 -6.47 -28.73
CA GLY A 117 -14.77 -7.00 -29.79
C GLY A 117 -13.91 -7.77 -30.79
N GLY A 118 -13.51 -8.99 -30.43
CA GLY A 118 -13.24 -10.03 -31.44
C GLY A 118 -14.55 -10.48 -32.05
N GLY A 119 -14.77 -10.23 -33.35
CA GLY A 119 -15.98 -10.68 -34.04
C GLY A 119 -16.02 -10.29 -35.53
N LEU A 120 -15.61 -11.25 -36.36
CA LEU A 120 -15.57 -11.35 -37.83
C LEU A 120 -14.47 -10.57 -38.58
#